data_AF-A0A7M7PSK1-F1
#
_entry.id   AF-A0A7M7PSK1-F1
#
_cell.length_a   1.000
_cell.length_b   1.000
_cell.length_c   1.000
_cell.angle_alpha   90.00
_cell.angle_beta   90.00
_cell.angle_gamma   90.00
#
_symmetry.space_group_name_H-M   'P 1'
#
loop_
_entity.id
_entity.type
_entity.pdbx_description
1 polymer ?
#
loop_
_entity_poly.entity_id
_entity_poly.type
_entity_poly.pdbx_seq_one_letter_code
_entity_poly.pdbx_strand_id
1 'polypeptide(L)'
;MLQATAEANNLAAVASAKDKYTKDMEQVCGGDKAYLSPDELEKNHNQTKEAAINQFREVRKMGGTEYSQDYEDKLLTEMEESYEQYIKHNDSKNLFNVARTPITLVTTILAMYILSGMCGLVGFYSLSNLANMLLVYAILLLCTWSYVRYSGKWVNVGTWIDTGTGFIWVHMYGPLYKHLTGSNVSTQARKIKQAEKKGK
;
A
#
# COMPACT_ATOMS: atom_id res chain seq x y z
N MET A 1 -25.69 34.94 -26.12
CA MET A 1 -25.24 33.67 -26.75
C MET A 1 -23.75 33.43 -26.60
N LEU A 2 -22.87 34.39 -26.93
CA LEU A 2 -21.41 34.20 -26.88
C LEU A 2 -20.85 33.71 -25.54
N GLN A 3 -21.35 34.23 -24.41
CA GLN A 3 -20.87 33.83 -23.08
C GLN A 3 -21.25 32.38 -22.71
N ALA A 4 -22.47 31.95 -23.03
CA ALA A 4 -22.91 30.57 -22.81
C ALA A 4 -22.15 29.58 -23.71
N THR A 5 -21.81 29.98 -24.93
CA THR A 5 -20.97 29.15 -25.83
C THR A 5 -19.52 29.08 -25.35
N ALA A 6 -18.97 30.16 -24.79
CA ALA A 6 -17.64 30.19 -24.21
C ALA A 6 -17.55 29.33 -22.93
N GLU A 7 -18.55 29.37 -22.06
CA GLU A 7 -18.65 28.52 -20.86
C GLU A 7 -18.73 27.03 -21.24
N ALA A 8 -19.59 26.67 -22.18
CA ALA A 8 -19.71 25.29 -22.66
C ALA A 8 -18.39 24.77 -23.28
N ASN A 9 -17.66 25.62 -24.01
CA ASN A 9 -16.37 25.24 -24.60
C ASN A 9 -15.29 24.99 -23.52
N ASN A 10 -15.20 25.87 -22.52
CA ASN A 10 -14.25 25.73 -21.42
C ASN A 10 -14.57 24.51 -20.55
N LEU A 11 -15.85 24.26 -20.23
CA LEU A 11 -16.28 23.08 -19.48
C LEU A 11 -15.98 21.78 -20.25
N ALA A 12 -16.22 21.75 -21.56
CA ALA A 12 -15.86 20.60 -22.39
C ALA A 12 -14.34 20.35 -22.39
N ALA A 13 -13.54 21.42 -22.42
CA ALA A 13 -12.08 21.31 -22.33
C ALA A 13 -11.62 20.79 -20.95
N VAL A 14 -12.21 21.27 -19.85
CA VAL A 14 -11.96 20.76 -18.49
C VAL A 14 -12.30 19.27 -18.40
N ALA A 15 -13.49 18.89 -18.86
CA ALA A 15 -13.92 17.50 -18.83
C ALA A 15 -12.99 16.58 -19.65
N SER A 16 -12.56 17.02 -20.84
CA SER A 16 -11.64 16.25 -21.68
C SER A 16 -10.24 16.11 -21.06
N ALA A 17 -9.72 17.17 -20.44
CA ALA A 17 -8.42 17.14 -19.76
C ALA A 17 -8.47 16.23 -18.52
N LYS A 18 -9.55 16.29 -17.74
CA LYS A 18 -9.77 15.42 -16.58
C LYS A 18 -9.92 13.95 -16.98
N ASP A 19 -10.63 13.67 -18.06
CA ASP A 19 -10.79 12.31 -18.58
C ASP A 19 -9.44 11.72 -18.99
N LYS A 20 -8.59 12.50 -19.66
CA LYS A 20 -7.20 12.09 -19.94
C LYS A 20 -6.42 11.80 -18.66
N TYR A 21 -6.45 12.71 -17.69
CA TYR A 21 -5.76 12.51 -16.40
C TYR A 21 -6.22 11.21 -15.72
N THR A 22 -7.53 10.97 -15.66
CA THR A 22 -8.12 9.77 -15.06
C THR A 22 -7.64 8.52 -15.78
N LYS A 23 -7.70 8.51 -17.12
CA LYS A 23 -7.30 7.37 -17.95
C LYS A 23 -5.81 7.05 -17.82
N ASP A 24 -4.96 8.07 -17.81
CA ASP A 24 -3.51 7.89 -17.70
C ASP A 24 -3.13 7.45 -16.27
N MET A 25 -3.77 8.01 -15.23
CA MET A 25 -3.60 7.55 -13.85
C MET A 25 -4.09 6.12 -13.66
N GLU A 26 -5.23 5.73 -14.25
CA GLU A 26 -5.72 4.34 -14.22
C GLU A 26 -4.77 3.35 -14.91
N GLN A 27 -4.04 3.76 -15.94
CA GLN A 27 -3.02 2.89 -16.55
C GLN A 27 -1.84 2.62 -15.61
N VAL A 28 -1.51 3.56 -14.72
CA VAL A 28 -0.42 3.43 -13.75
C VAL A 28 -0.89 2.75 -12.47
N CYS A 29 -1.95 3.25 -11.85
CA CYS A 29 -2.44 2.84 -10.53
C CYS A 29 -3.87 2.26 -10.53
N GLY A 30 -4.41 1.83 -11.68
CA GLY A 30 -5.72 1.18 -11.79
C GLY A 30 -5.78 -0.20 -11.12
N GLY A 31 -6.98 -0.71 -10.87
CA GLY A 31 -7.25 -1.87 -10.01
C GLY A 31 -6.37 -3.11 -10.27
N ASP A 32 -6.03 -3.37 -11.53
CA ASP A 32 -5.23 -4.53 -11.96
C ASP A 32 -3.71 -4.34 -11.83
N LYS A 33 -3.24 -3.14 -11.43
CA LYS A 33 -1.83 -2.80 -11.27
C LYS A 33 -1.36 -2.99 -9.82
N ALA A 34 -0.12 -3.45 -9.66
CA ALA A 34 0.52 -3.64 -8.35
C ALA A 34 0.73 -2.31 -7.61
N TYR A 35 0.98 -2.39 -6.29
CA TYR A 35 1.31 -1.24 -5.45
C TYR A 35 2.50 -0.45 -6.02
N LEU A 36 2.35 0.87 -6.17
CA LEU A 36 3.44 1.80 -6.43
C LEU A 36 3.92 2.46 -5.13
N SER A 37 5.20 2.77 -5.05
CA SER A 37 5.72 3.58 -3.95
C SER A 37 5.12 5.00 -3.98
N PRO A 38 4.98 5.69 -2.82
CA PRO A 38 4.42 7.04 -2.79
C PRO A 38 5.20 8.02 -3.66
N ASP A 39 6.53 7.92 -3.68
CA ASP A 39 7.41 8.76 -4.49
C ASP A 39 7.17 8.56 -6.00
N GLU A 40 6.99 7.31 -6.44
CA GLU A 40 6.67 7.01 -7.84
C GLU A 40 5.24 7.43 -8.20
N LEU A 41 4.29 7.30 -7.27
CA LEU A 41 2.91 7.72 -7.47
C LEU A 41 2.82 9.24 -7.62
N GLU A 42 3.52 10.00 -6.78
CA GLU A 42 3.63 11.46 -6.87
C GLU A 42 4.30 11.90 -8.17
N LYS A 43 5.41 11.24 -8.55
CA LYS A 43 6.09 11.53 -9.82
C LYS A 43 5.17 11.31 -11.02
N ASN A 44 4.45 10.18 -11.05
CA ASN A 44 3.50 9.90 -12.12
C ASN A 44 2.37 10.94 -12.10
N HIS A 45 1.76 11.21 -10.94
CA HIS A 45 0.74 12.26 -10.79
C HIS A 45 1.17 13.60 -11.39
N ASN A 46 2.37 14.08 -11.04
CA ASN A 46 2.90 15.35 -11.55
C ASN A 46 3.05 15.34 -13.08
N GLN A 47 3.55 14.24 -13.66
CA GLN A 47 3.67 14.09 -15.11
C GLN A 47 2.31 14.08 -15.80
N THR A 48 1.33 13.34 -15.26
CA THR A 48 -0.01 13.25 -15.84
C THR A 48 -0.78 14.58 -15.71
N LYS A 49 -0.63 15.25 -14.56
CA LYS A 49 -1.20 16.57 -14.27
C LYS A 49 -0.68 17.60 -15.26
N GLU A 50 0.63 17.65 -15.49
CA GLU A 50 1.23 18.55 -16.48
C GLU A 50 0.73 18.25 -17.90
N ALA A 51 0.63 16.96 -18.27
CA ALA A 51 0.13 16.55 -19.58
C ALA A 51 -1.37 16.88 -19.80
N ALA A 52 -2.18 16.89 -18.74
CA ALA A 52 -3.59 17.28 -18.78
C ALA A 52 -3.75 18.81 -18.85
N ILE A 53 -2.95 19.56 -18.10
CA ILE A 53 -2.93 21.04 -18.14
C ILE A 53 -2.47 21.53 -19.52
N ASN A 54 -1.44 20.91 -20.09
CA ASN A 54 -0.96 21.26 -21.43
C ASN A 54 -2.05 21.03 -22.48
N GLN A 55 -2.79 19.92 -22.40
CA GLN A 55 -3.94 19.70 -23.27
C GLN A 55 -5.03 20.78 -23.08
N PHE A 56 -5.34 21.15 -21.84
CA PHE A 56 -6.31 22.22 -21.56
C PHE A 56 -5.87 23.59 -22.12
N ARG A 57 -4.56 23.88 -22.12
CA ARG A 57 -3.98 25.11 -22.66
C ARG A 57 -3.92 25.12 -24.19
N GLU A 58 -3.71 23.97 -24.82
CA GLU A 58 -3.68 23.81 -26.29
C GLU A 58 -5.07 23.95 -26.93
N VAL A 59 -6.16 23.67 -26.21
CA VAL A 59 -7.52 23.85 -26.72
C VAL A 59 -7.78 25.33 -26.99
N ARG A 60 -8.30 25.62 -28.18
CA ARG A 60 -8.63 26.97 -28.63
C ARG A 60 -9.87 27.49 -27.90
N LYS A 61 -9.66 28.18 -26.78
CA LYS A 61 -10.72 28.71 -25.91
C LYS A 61 -11.25 30.06 -26.40
N MET A 62 -12.56 30.28 -26.29
CA MET A 62 -13.19 31.60 -26.50
C MET A 62 -13.33 32.34 -25.16
N GLY A 63 -13.05 33.64 -25.11
CA GLY A 63 -13.28 34.47 -23.91
C GLY A 63 -12.05 35.07 -23.21
N GLY A 64 -10.84 34.81 -23.71
CA GLY A 64 -9.59 35.37 -23.17
C GLY A 64 -8.92 34.46 -22.13
N THR A 65 -7.65 34.75 -21.83
CA THR A 65 -6.81 33.95 -20.90
C THR A 65 -7.29 34.04 -19.46
N GLU A 66 -7.81 35.20 -19.05
CA GLU A 66 -8.29 35.47 -17.69
C GLU A 66 -9.56 34.66 -17.36
N TYR A 67 -10.53 34.58 -18.29
CA TYR A 67 -11.72 33.73 -18.12
C TYR A 67 -11.39 32.23 -18.10
N SER A 68 -10.28 31.82 -18.72
CA SER A 68 -9.85 30.42 -18.75
C SER A 68 -9.09 30.01 -17.49
N GLN A 69 -8.51 30.96 -16.73
CA GLN A 69 -7.74 30.68 -15.52
C GLN A 69 -8.60 30.08 -14.41
N ASP A 70 -9.80 30.62 -14.18
CA ASP A 70 -10.73 30.06 -13.19
C ASP A 70 -11.09 28.59 -13.45
N TYR A 71 -11.17 28.19 -14.72
CA TYR A 71 -11.41 26.78 -15.09
C TYR A 71 -10.16 25.92 -14.98
N GLU A 72 -8.98 26.50 -15.18
CA GLU A 72 -7.69 25.82 -14.94
C GLU A 72 -7.50 25.53 -13.45
N ASP A 73 -7.80 26.49 -12.57
CA ASP A 73 -7.74 26.32 -11.12
C ASP A 73 -8.77 25.31 -10.61
N LYS A 74 -9.98 25.30 -11.18
CA LYS A 74 -10.97 24.25 -10.92
C LYS A 74 -10.47 22.88 -11.35
N LEU A 75 -9.91 22.77 -12.56
CA LEU A 75 -9.34 21.51 -13.06
C LEU A 75 -8.20 21.01 -12.15
N LEU A 76 -7.30 21.90 -11.71
CA LEU A 76 -6.23 21.60 -10.77
C LEU A 76 -6.77 21.05 -9.45
N THR A 77 -7.78 21.70 -8.88
CA THR A 77 -8.42 21.28 -7.63
C THR A 77 -9.07 19.90 -7.78
N GLU A 78 -9.82 19.67 -8.86
CA GLU A 78 -10.46 18.37 -9.13
C GLU A 78 -9.44 17.23 -9.36
N MET A 79 -8.30 17.52 -9.98
CA MET A 79 -7.20 16.55 -10.15
C MET A 79 -6.54 16.21 -8.82
N GLU A 80 -6.39 17.19 -7.92
CA GLU A 80 -5.84 17.00 -6.58
C GLU A 80 -6.77 16.14 -5.70
N GLU A 81 -8.07 16.42 -5.72
CA GLU A 81 -9.08 15.59 -5.04
C GLU A 81 -9.08 14.14 -5.55
N SER A 82 -8.93 13.98 -6.87
CA SER A 82 -8.82 12.65 -7.50
C SER A 82 -7.51 11.95 -7.10
N TYR A 83 -6.41 12.71 -6.96
CA TYR A 83 -5.13 12.18 -6.50
C TYR A 83 -5.21 11.62 -5.07
N GLU A 84 -5.87 12.32 -4.14
CA GLU A 84 -6.10 11.78 -2.80
C GLU A 84 -6.84 10.44 -2.80
N GLN A 85 -7.79 10.26 -3.72
CA GLN A 85 -8.50 8.99 -3.89
C GLN A 85 -7.56 7.91 -4.42
N TYR A 86 -6.68 8.23 -5.38
CA TYR A 86 -5.68 7.30 -5.89
C TYR A 86 -4.64 6.90 -4.83
N ILE A 87 -4.22 7.81 -3.94
CA ILE A 87 -3.35 7.47 -2.81
C ILE A 87 -4.04 6.42 -1.94
N LYS A 88 -5.29 6.67 -1.51
CA LYS A 88 -6.06 5.72 -0.69
C LYS A 88 -6.25 4.38 -1.40
N HIS A 89 -6.52 4.40 -2.70
CA HIS A 89 -6.66 3.20 -3.51
C HIS A 89 -5.34 2.42 -3.62
N ASN A 90 -4.22 3.10 -3.87
CA ASN A 90 -2.91 2.48 -3.94
C ASN A 90 -2.48 1.90 -2.59
N ASP A 91 -2.70 2.61 -1.48
CA ASP A 91 -2.43 2.11 -0.13
C ASP A 91 -3.25 0.86 0.20
N SER A 92 -4.49 0.78 -0.29
CA SER A 92 -5.31 -0.42 -0.14
C SER A 92 -4.74 -1.65 -0.86
N LYS A 93 -3.93 -1.44 -1.91
CA LYS A 93 -3.21 -2.50 -2.64
C LYS A 93 -1.88 -2.88 -2.02
N ASN A 94 -1.47 -2.28 -0.91
CA ASN A 94 -0.32 -2.74 -0.16
C ASN A 94 -0.64 -4.11 0.49
N LEU A 95 -0.62 -5.14 -0.36
CA LEU A 95 -0.83 -6.55 -0.05
C LEU A 95 0.13 -7.01 1.04
N PHE A 96 1.30 -6.38 1.16
CA PHE A 96 2.24 -6.69 2.22
C PHE A 96 1.76 -6.23 3.60
N ASN A 97 0.88 -5.22 3.68
CA ASN A 97 0.26 -4.80 4.92
C ASN A 97 -0.99 -5.64 5.23
N VAL A 98 -1.78 -5.97 4.21
CA VAL A 98 -2.99 -6.80 4.37
C VAL A 98 -2.66 -8.28 4.64
N ALA A 99 -1.61 -8.81 4.01
CA ALA A 99 -1.16 -10.19 4.19
C ALA A 99 -0.18 -10.34 5.38
N ARG A 100 0.28 -9.25 5.99
CA ARG A 100 1.17 -9.30 7.16
C ARG A 100 0.52 -10.10 8.28
N THR A 101 -0.66 -9.67 8.73
CA THR A 101 -1.38 -10.25 9.87
C THR A 101 -1.65 -11.75 9.71
N PRO A 102 -2.19 -12.26 8.58
CA PRO A 102 -2.40 -13.69 8.44
C PRO A 102 -1.08 -14.48 8.42
N ILE A 103 -0.04 -13.97 7.76
CA ILE A 103 1.28 -14.62 7.72
C ILE A 103 1.89 -14.72 9.12
N THR A 104 1.87 -13.63 9.88
CA THR A 104 2.36 -13.59 11.27
C THR A 104 1.62 -14.54 12.19
N LEU A 105 0.28 -14.59 12.11
CA LEU A 105 -0.51 -15.45 12.98
C LEU A 105 -0.25 -16.93 12.66
N VAL A 106 -0.24 -17.31 11.38
CA VAL A 106 0.07 -18.69 10.95
C VAL A 106 1.49 -19.09 11.35
N THR A 107 2.47 -18.20 11.15
CA THR A 107 3.87 -18.47 11.53
C THR A 107 4.02 -18.61 13.04
N THR A 108 3.28 -17.81 13.83
CA THR A 108 3.29 -17.88 15.30
C THR A 108 2.70 -19.20 15.78
N ILE A 109 1.56 -19.62 15.21
CA ILE A 109 0.91 -20.91 15.51
C ILE A 109 1.88 -22.07 15.22
N LEU A 110 2.54 -22.05 14.07
CA LEU A 110 3.48 -23.10 13.67
C LEU A 110 4.71 -23.16 14.60
N ALA A 111 5.30 -22.01 14.93
CA ALA A 111 6.44 -21.95 15.85
C ALA A 111 6.07 -22.46 17.25
N MET A 112 4.90 -22.06 17.77
CA MET A 112 4.40 -22.50 19.07
C MET A 112 4.09 -24.00 19.08
N TYR A 113 3.58 -24.55 17.97
CA TYR A 113 3.33 -25.99 17.82
C TYR A 113 4.62 -26.80 17.89
N ILE A 114 5.66 -26.36 17.17
CA ILE A 114 6.99 -27.01 17.21
C ILE A 114 7.55 -26.97 18.64
N LEU A 115 7.47 -25.83 19.31
CA LEU A 115 7.93 -25.67 20.69
C LEU A 115 7.17 -26.59 21.66
N SER A 116 5.84 -26.67 21.52
CA SER A 116 5.00 -27.59 22.31
C SER A 116 5.42 -29.05 22.11
N GLY A 117 5.68 -29.46 20.87
CA GLY A 117 6.17 -30.79 20.53
C GLY A 117 7.53 -31.09 21.16
N MET A 118 8.47 -30.15 21.10
CA MET A 118 9.80 -30.29 21.73
C MET A 118 9.69 -30.42 23.25
N CYS A 119 8.87 -29.60 23.92
CA CYS A 119 8.65 -29.71 25.37
C CYS A 119 7.98 -31.03 25.78
N GLY A 120 7.05 -31.53 24.94
CA GLY A 120 6.43 -32.83 25.14
C GLY A 120 7.42 -33.99 25.02
N LEU A 121 8.37 -33.92 24.07
CA LEU A 121 9.43 -34.92 23.90
C LEU A 121 10.43 -34.95 25.06
N VAL A 122 10.72 -33.81 25.68
CA VAL A 122 11.59 -33.71 26.87
C VAL A 122 10.86 -34.19 28.15
N GLY A 123 9.54 -34.37 28.11
CA GLY A 123 8.73 -34.88 29.21
C GLY A 123 8.08 -33.80 30.10
N PHE A 124 8.13 -32.53 29.72
CA PHE A 124 7.46 -31.44 30.43
C PHE A 124 5.98 -31.30 30.02
N TYR A 125 5.17 -32.28 30.42
CA TYR A 125 3.75 -32.37 30.01
C TYR A 125 2.92 -31.15 30.41
N SER A 126 3.14 -30.56 31.59
CA SER A 126 2.41 -29.35 32.03
C SER A 126 2.69 -28.15 31.13
N LEU A 127 3.94 -28.01 30.68
CA LEU A 127 4.35 -26.90 29.81
C LEU A 127 3.84 -27.10 28.37
N SER A 128 3.85 -28.35 27.87
CA SER A 128 3.26 -28.70 26.58
C SER A 128 1.74 -28.46 26.55
N ASN A 129 1.02 -28.81 27.61
CA ASN A 129 -0.42 -28.52 27.69
C ASN A 129 -0.73 -27.02 27.76
N LEU A 130 0.07 -26.23 28.49
CA LEU A 130 -0.08 -24.78 28.52
C LEU A 130 0.16 -24.17 27.12
N ALA A 131 1.20 -24.64 26.42
CA ALA A 131 1.50 -24.24 25.06
C ALA A 131 0.39 -24.62 24.08
N ASN A 132 -0.22 -25.79 24.21
CA ASN A 132 -1.37 -26.22 23.41
C ASN A 132 -2.62 -25.38 23.68
N MET A 133 -2.89 -24.98 24.92
CA MET A 133 -3.99 -24.05 25.23
C MET A 133 -3.77 -22.67 24.61
N LEU A 134 -2.55 -22.13 24.71
CA LEU A 134 -2.18 -20.87 24.05
C LEU A 134 -2.30 -20.97 22.53
N LEU A 135 -1.97 -22.13 21.95
CA LEU A 135 -2.13 -22.41 20.53
C LEU A 135 -3.61 -22.40 20.11
N VAL A 136 -4.49 -23.06 20.85
CA VAL A 136 -5.94 -23.03 20.57
C VAL A 136 -6.47 -21.60 20.66
N TYR A 137 -6.01 -20.82 21.63
CA TYR A 137 -6.38 -19.40 21.74
C TYR A 137 -5.89 -18.58 20.53
N ALA A 138 -4.66 -18.81 20.06
CA ALA A 138 -4.13 -18.16 18.86
C ALA A 138 -4.92 -18.52 17.59
N ILE A 139 -5.37 -19.77 17.46
CA ILE A 139 -6.26 -20.21 16.37
C ILE A 139 -7.60 -19.47 16.45
N LEU A 140 -8.20 -19.35 17.64
CA LEU A 140 -9.44 -18.61 17.83
C LEU A 140 -9.29 -17.13 17.46
N LEU A 141 -8.16 -16.51 17.78
CA LEU A 141 -7.85 -15.14 17.36
C LEU A 141 -7.72 -15.02 15.83
N LEU A 142 -7.06 -15.99 15.17
CA LEU A 142 -6.98 -16.03 13.71
C LEU A 142 -8.36 -16.19 13.08
N CYS A 143 -9.18 -17.12 13.57
CA CYS A 143 -10.56 -17.29 13.11
C CYS A 143 -11.39 -16.02 13.31
N THR A 144 -11.24 -15.35 14.47
CA THR A 144 -11.93 -14.09 14.78
C THR A 144 -11.47 -12.97 13.84
N TRP A 145 -10.18 -12.86 13.58
CA TRP A 145 -9.63 -11.90 12.62
C TRP A 145 -10.13 -12.17 11.19
N SER A 146 -10.09 -13.42 10.73
CA SER A 146 -10.62 -13.82 9.42
C SER A 146 -12.12 -13.54 9.31
N TYR A 147 -12.88 -13.79 10.39
CA TYR A 147 -14.31 -13.51 10.43
C TYR A 147 -14.62 -12.01 10.37
N VAL A 148 -13.91 -11.17 11.14
CA VAL A 148 -14.08 -9.71 11.10
C VAL A 148 -13.75 -9.17 9.71
N ARG A 149 -12.70 -9.68 9.07
CA ARG A 149 -12.30 -9.26 7.72
C ARG A 149 -13.29 -9.70 6.65
N TYR A 150 -13.88 -10.90 6.79
CA TYR A 150 -14.88 -11.41 5.85
C TYR A 150 -16.26 -10.76 6.04
N SER A 151 -16.70 -10.57 7.29
CA SER A 151 -18.02 -10.00 7.61
C SER A 151 -18.06 -8.48 7.48
N GLY A 152 -16.92 -7.79 7.56
CA GLY A 152 -16.84 -6.32 7.56
C GLY A 152 -17.50 -5.64 8.77
N LYS A 153 -18.03 -6.40 9.73
CA LYS A 153 -18.63 -5.91 10.98
C LYS A 153 -17.56 -5.92 12.08
N TRP A 154 -17.60 -4.92 12.97
CA TRP A 154 -16.65 -4.79 14.09
C TRP A 154 -15.18 -4.65 13.67
N VAL A 155 -14.92 -3.85 12.63
CA VAL A 155 -13.56 -3.57 12.10
C VAL A 155 -12.56 -3.21 13.20
N ASN A 156 -13.00 -2.48 14.24
CA ASN A 156 -12.18 -2.12 15.39
C ASN A 156 -11.51 -3.33 16.06
N VAL A 157 -12.20 -4.46 16.21
CA VAL A 157 -11.65 -5.69 16.81
C VAL A 157 -10.51 -6.26 15.95
N GLY A 158 -10.69 -6.21 14.62
CA GLY A 158 -9.63 -6.58 13.67
C GLY A 158 -8.40 -5.68 13.81
N THR A 159 -8.60 -4.36 13.97
CA THR A 159 -7.52 -3.38 14.15
C THR A 159 -6.72 -3.61 15.45
N TRP A 160 -7.38 -4.01 16.54
CA TRP A 160 -6.69 -4.39 17.77
C TRP A 160 -5.80 -5.63 17.58
N ILE A 161 -6.30 -6.65 16.85
CA ILE A 161 -5.54 -7.85 16.52
C ILE A 161 -4.36 -7.51 15.60
N ASP A 162 -4.58 -6.68 14.57
CA ASP A 162 -3.53 -6.21 13.65
C ASP A 162 -2.42 -5.47 14.42
N THR A 163 -2.79 -4.61 15.38
CA THR A 163 -1.84 -3.87 16.22
C THR A 163 -0.98 -4.82 17.05
N GLY A 164 -1.60 -5.76 17.78
CA GLY A 164 -0.88 -6.75 18.58
C GLY A 164 0.04 -7.63 17.73
N THR A 165 -0.44 -7.99 16.53
CA THR A 165 0.34 -8.78 15.58
C THR A 165 1.52 -8.01 15.00
N GLY A 166 1.35 -6.70 14.77
CA GLY A 166 2.43 -5.79 14.41
C GLY A 166 3.53 -5.73 15.46
N PHE A 167 3.18 -5.68 16.75
CA PHE A 167 4.16 -5.76 17.84
C PHE A 167 4.92 -7.11 17.82
N ILE A 168 4.22 -8.22 17.64
CA ILE A 168 4.85 -9.55 17.53
C ILE A 168 5.82 -9.60 16.35
N TRP A 169 5.43 -9.06 15.19
CA TRP A 169 6.30 -9.00 14.02
C TRP A 169 7.57 -8.20 14.28
N VAL A 170 7.48 -7.01 14.86
CA VAL A 170 8.64 -6.15 15.11
C VAL A 170 9.58 -6.75 16.16
N HIS A 171 9.04 -7.42 17.19
CA HIS A 171 9.86 -7.94 18.29
C HIS A 171 10.39 -9.36 18.07
N MET A 172 9.64 -10.27 17.45
CA MET A 172 10.10 -11.64 17.19
C MET A 172 10.66 -11.81 15.78
N TYR A 173 9.89 -11.44 14.75
CA TYR A 173 10.19 -11.80 13.37
C TYR A 173 11.15 -10.83 12.69
N GLY A 174 11.09 -9.53 13.00
CA GLY A 174 12.00 -8.53 12.47
C GLY A 174 13.48 -8.83 12.77
N PRO A 175 13.86 -9.13 14.03
CA PRO A 175 15.21 -9.52 14.39
C PRO A 175 15.62 -10.86 13.79
N LEU A 176 14.70 -11.85 13.76
CA LEU A 176 14.96 -13.18 13.19
C LEU A 176 15.18 -13.12 11.68
N TYR A 177 14.34 -12.38 10.96
CA TYR A 177 14.48 -12.15 9.52
C TYR A 177 15.77 -11.42 9.21
N LYS A 178 16.11 -10.38 9.98
CA LYS A 178 17.37 -9.63 9.85
C LYS A 178 18.60 -10.49 10.19
N HIS A 179 18.49 -11.45 11.10
CA HIS A 179 19.58 -12.36 11.42
C HIS A 179 19.78 -13.42 10.32
N LEU A 180 18.69 -13.98 9.80
CA LEU A 180 18.70 -14.97 8.70
C LEU A 180 19.13 -14.37 7.35
N THR A 181 18.67 -13.16 7.04
CA THR A 181 19.08 -12.43 5.81
C THR A 181 20.42 -11.69 5.99
N GLY A 182 20.77 -11.34 7.22
CA GLY A 182 21.99 -10.64 7.59
C GLY A 182 23.28 -11.46 7.46
N SER A 183 23.23 -12.80 7.37
CA SER A 183 24.44 -13.59 7.10
C SER A 183 24.81 -13.66 5.61
N ASN A 184 23.83 -13.54 4.71
CA ASN A 184 24.06 -13.72 3.27
C ASN A 184 24.19 -12.39 2.50
N VAL A 185 23.51 -11.32 2.93
CA VAL A 185 23.57 -10.03 2.22
C VAL A 185 24.83 -9.23 2.59
N SER A 186 25.28 -9.25 3.85
CA SER A 186 26.50 -8.52 4.25
C SER A 186 27.78 -9.14 3.72
N THR A 187 27.79 -10.45 3.43
CA THR A 187 28.94 -11.17 2.90
C THR A 187 29.12 -10.90 1.40
N GLN A 188 28.02 -10.80 0.64
CA GLN A 188 28.04 -10.38 -0.77
C GLN A 188 28.41 -8.90 -0.91
N ALA A 189 27.84 -8.01 -0.09
CA ALA A 189 28.16 -6.58 -0.12
C ALA A 189 29.62 -6.27 0.27
N ARG A 190 30.23 -7.06 1.19
CA ARG A 190 31.66 -6.95 1.50
C ARG A 190 32.55 -7.53 0.41
N LYS A 191 32.17 -8.62 -0.26
CA LYS A 191 32.93 -9.19 -1.38
C LYS A 191 32.93 -8.26 -2.60
N ILE A 192 31.81 -7.62 -2.93
CA ILE A 192 31.71 -6.65 -4.03
C ILE A 192 32.55 -5.40 -3.72
N LYS A 193 32.47 -4.84 -2.51
CA LYS A 193 33.31 -3.70 -2.10
C LYS A 193 34.80 -4.02 -1.99
N GLN A 194 35.18 -5.27 -1.72
CA GLN A 194 36.60 -5.70 -1.71
C GLN A 194 37.13 -6.01 -3.12
N ALA A 195 36.27 -6.46 -4.04
CA ALA A 195 36.64 -6.64 -5.46
C ALA A 195 36.85 -5.28 -6.17
N GLU A 196 36.00 -4.29 -5.91
CA GLU A 196 36.19 -2.92 -6.45
C GLU A 196 37.42 -2.21 -5.88
N LYS A 197 37.84 -2.53 -4.65
CA LYS A 197 39.05 -1.94 -4.04
C LYS A 197 40.37 -2.60 -4.47
N LYS A 198 40.33 -3.80 -5.05
CA LYS A 198 41.53 -4.49 -5.57
C LYS A 198 41.69 -4.36 -7.10
N GLY A 199 40.72 -3.77 -7.78
CA GLY A 199 40.75 -3.47 -9.22
C GLY A 199 41.05 -2.01 -9.56
N LYS A 200 41.56 -1.21 -8.60
CA LYS A 200 42.11 0.13 -8.81
C LYS A 200 43.57 0.15 -8.39
#